data_AF-A0A367AVX5-F1
#
_entry.id   AF-A0A367AVX5-F1
#
_cell.length_a   1.000
_cell.length_b   1.000
_cell.length_c   1.000
_cell.angle_alpha   90.00
_cell.angle_beta   90.00
_cell.angle_gamma   90.00
#
_symmetry.space_group_name_H-M   'P 1'
#
loop_
_entity.id
_entity.type
_entity.pdbx_description
1 polymer ?
#
loop_
_entity_poly.entity_id
_entity_poly.type
_entity_poly.pdbx_seq_one_letter_code
_entity_poly.pdbx_strand_id
1 'polypeptide(L)'
;MSETRQSASDRLPDDASAAAAARGRELLGWSTATLLAYAAGAALLVLEPRSWSAAMWTGAVAFLLLVLTAAWWQLASRRGVQAQAQRLIAEYAVLQHVDPGPGRREPADRTARNFVRGRLLGWLLVGMVVATPLVSGAWDQPATAVPGGVLLLVAAVLHLLVREREARAGRRWLADPPGPPRD
;
A
#
# COMPACT_ATOMS: atom_id res chain seq x y z
N MET A 1 -33.33 5.18 -36.94
CA MET A 1 -32.96 5.13 -35.52
C MET A 1 -32.07 3.92 -35.33
N SER A 2 -30.76 4.14 -35.36
CA SER A 2 -29.76 3.09 -35.26
C SER A 2 -29.40 2.96 -33.78
N GLU A 3 -29.95 1.95 -33.10
CA GLU A 3 -29.48 1.57 -31.77
C GLU A 3 -28.02 1.11 -31.89
N THR A 4 -27.11 1.94 -31.40
CA THR A 4 -25.72 1.61 -31.19
C THR A 4 -25.68 0.43 -30.21
N ARG A 5 -25.55 -0.80 -30.73
CA ARG A 5 -25.22 -1.99 -29.93
C ARG A 5 -23.83 -1.80 -29.36
N GLN A 6 -23.77 -1.09 -28.23
CA GLN A 6 -22.60 -1.01 -27.39
C GLN A 6 -22.33 -2.43 -26.90
N SER A 7 -21.21 -3.00 -27.36
CA SER A 7 -20.85 -4.39 -27.08
C SER A 7 -20.72 -4.59 -25.57
N ALA A 8 -21.13 -5.75 -25.03
CA ALA A 8 -20.96 -6.05 -23.61
C ALA A 8 -19.47 -5.99 -23.18
N SER A 9 -18.54 -6.16 -24.13
CA SER A 9 -17.09 -5.97 -23.95
C SER A 9 -16.67 -4.50 -23.75
N ASP A 10 -17.48 -3.51 -24.12
CA ASP A 10 -17.21 -2.08 -23.84
C ASP A 10 -17.72 -1.63 -22.46
N ARG A 11 -18.64 -2.37 -21.82
CA ARG A 11 -19.14 -2.06 -20.47
C ARG A 11 -18.27 -2.65 -19.35
N LEU A 12 -17.67 -3.82 -19.58
CA LEU A 12 -16.72 -4.46 -18.66
C LEU A 12 -15.50 -3.58 -18.26
N PRO A 13 -14.89 -2.79 -19.18
CA PRO A 13 -13.83 -1.83 -18.86
C PRO A 13 -14.28 -0.72 -17.89
N ASP A 14 -15.52 -0.25 -18.02
CA ASP A 14 -16.06 0.83 -17.20
C ASP A 14 -16.42 0.33 -15.79
N ASP A 15 -17.00 -0.86 -15.65
CA ASP A 15 -17.29 -1.45 -14.35
C ASP A 15 -16.01 -1.88 -13.61
N ALA A 16 -15.04 -2.48 -14.32
CA ALA A 16 -13.75 -2.86 -13.73
C ALA A 16 -12.92 -1.63 -13.34
N SER A 17 -12.97 -0.55 -14.11
CA SER A 17 -12.28 0.70 -13.78
C SER A 17 -12.94 1.44 -12.62
N ALA A 18 -14.28 1.45 -12.54
CA ALA A 18 -15.00 2.00 -11.40
C ALA A 18 -14.74 1.20 -10.11
N ALA A 19 -14.74 -0.14 -10.19
CA ALA A 19 -14.40 -1.01 -9.07
C ALA A 19 -12.93 -0.84 -8.64
N ALA A 20 -12.00 -0.74 -9.59
CA ALA A 20 -10.59 -0.46 -9.31
C ALA A 20 -10.39 0.92 -8.67
N ALA A 21 -11.14 1.95 -9.10
CA ALA A 21 -11.10 3.28 -8.50
C ALA A 21 -11.66 3.28 -7.07
N ALA A 22 -12.78 2.58 -6.83
CA ALA A 22 -13.34 2.42 -5.49
C ALA A 22 -12.36 1.69 -4.55
N ARG A 23 -11.74 0.61 -5.04
CA ARG A 23 -10.72 -0.13 -4.29
C ARG A 23 -9.48 0.72 -4.05
N GLY A 24 -9.07 1.53 -5.03
CA GLY A 24 -7.97 2.49 -4.88
C GLY A 24 -8.23 3.46 -3.72
N ARG A 25 -9.45 4.01 -3.61
CA ARG A 25 -9.85 4.87 -2.48
C ARG A 25 -9.81 4.14 -1.14
N GLU A 26 -10.33 2.91 -1.10
CA GLU A 26 -10.32 2.08 0.11
C GLU A 26 -8.90 1.74 0.58
N LEU A 27 -8.02 1.34 -0.35
CA LEU A 27 -6.62 1.04 -0.08
C LEU A 27 -5.85 2.28 0.36
N LEU A 28 -6.12 3.45 -0.24
CA LEU A 28 -5.57 4.73 0.20
C LEU A 28 -6.02 5.06 1.62
N GLY A 29 -7.30 4.88 1.95
CA GLY A 29 -7.83 5.08 3.29
C GLY A 29 -7.13 4.19 4.33
N TRP A 30 -7.06 2.88 4.06
CA TRP A 30 -6.38 1.92 4.94
C TRP A 30 -4.89 2.21 5.10
N SER A 31 -4.20 2.49 3.99
CA SER A 31 -2.76 2.79 4.02
C SER A 31 -2.49 4.07 4.81
N THR A 32 -3.30 5.10 4.61
CA THR A 32 -3.19 6.37 5.34
C THR A 32 -3.45 6.16 6.83
N ALA A 33 -4.52 5.45 7.20
CA ALA A 33 -4.82 5.13 8.60
C ALA A 33 -3.68 4.33 9.27
N THR A 34 -3.12 3.34 8.57
CA THR A 34 -2.02 2.52 9.10
C THR A 34 -0.73 3.33 9.26
N LEU A 35 -0.41 4.20 8.29
CA LEU A 35 0.75 5.09 8.37
C LEU A 35 0.61 6.11 9.50
N LEU A 36 -0.58 6.70 9.66
CA LEU A 36 -0.87 7.63 10.75
C LEU A 36 -0.77 6.94 12.11
N ALA A 37 -1.28 5.72 12.24
CA ALA A 37 -1.13 4.93 13.46
C ALA A 37 0.35 4.61 13.76
N TYR A 38 1.12 4.25 12.74
CA TYR A 38 2.57 4.04 12.87
C TYR A 38 3.28 5.31 13.34
N ALA A 39 3.01 6.44 12.69
CA ALA A 39 3.61 7.72 13.02
C ALA A 39 3.25 8.16 14.44
N ALA A 40 1.99 8.00 14.85
CA ALA A 40 1.53 8.31 16.19
C ALA A 40 2.15 7.38 17.25
N GLY A 41 2.28 6.08 16.97
CA GLY A 41 2.90 5.12 17.89
C GLY A 41 4.39 5.40 18.08
N ALA A 42 5.12 5.61 16.98
CA ALA A 42 6.51 6.03 17.01
C ALA A 42 6.68 7.39 17.71
N ALA A 43 5.75 8.32 17.48
CA ALA A 43 5.73 9.61 18.14
C ALA A 43 5.64 9.48 19.66
N LEU A 44 4.68 8.70 20.15
CA LEU A 44 4.47 8.47 21.57
C LEU A 44 5.64 7.73 22.25
N LEU A 45 6.35 6.87 21.50
CA LEU A 45 7.49 6.12 22.03
C LEU A 45 8.80 6.92 22.07
N VAL A 46 9.03 7.77 21.06
CA VAL A 46 10.38 8.32 20.78
C VAL A 46 10.42 9.84 20.89
N LEU A 47 9.29 10.54 20.72
CA LEU A 47 9.27 12.00 20.73
C LEU A 47 9.08 12.49 22.15
N GLU A 48 10.17 12.92 22.77
CA GLU A 48 10.14 14.06 23.70
C GLU A 48 10.46 15.32 22.89
N PRO A 49 9.46 16.09 22.41
CA PRO A 49 9.72 17.24 21.55
C PRO A 49 10.61 18.31 22.22
N ARG A 50 10.66 18.30 23.56
CA ARG A 50 11.48 19.20 24.38
C ARG A 50 12.97 18.87 24.34
N SER A 51 13.37 17.64 24.03
CA SER A 51 14.78 17.21 24.00
C SER A 51 15.40 17.29 22.59
N TRP A 52 14.61 17.68 21.59
CA TRP A 52 15.05 17.71 20.20
C TRP A 52 15.97 18.89 19.89
N SER A 53 17.15 18.58 19.34
CA SER A 53 18.06 19.60 18.83
C SER A 53 17.52 20.25 17.56
N ALA A 54 18.03 21.44 17.21
CA ALA A 54 17.67 22.13 15.97
C ALA A 54 17.93 21.26 14.72
N ALA A 55 19.01 20.48 14.71
CA ALA A 55 19.34 19.57 13.61
C ALA A 55 18.31 18.45 13.43
N MET A 56 17.74 17.93 14.52
CA MET A 56 16.69 16.90 14.48
C MET A 56 15.39 17.47 13.92
N TRP A 57 15.03 18.69 14.31
CA TRP A 57 13.88 19.39 13.74
C TRP A 57 14.05 19.65 12.24
N THR A 58 15.22 20.13 11.81
CA THR A 58 15.51 20.34 10.38
C THR A 58 15.43 19.03 9.60
N GLY A 59 15.99 17.94 10.14
CA GLY A 59 15.91 16.61 9.54
C GLY A 59 14.46 16.11 9.40
N ALA A 60 13.65 16.27 10.43
CA ALA A 60 12.23 15.88 10.41
C ALA A 60 11.42 16.68 9.37
N VAL A 61 11.64 18.00 9.30
CA VAL A 61 10.99 18.87 8.30
C VAL A 61 11.41 18.50 6.88
N ALA A 62 12.71 18.28 6.66
CA ALA A 62 13.22 17.87 5.35
C ALA A 62 12.64 16.52 4.90
N PHE A 63 12.55 15.55 5.82
CA PHE A 63 11.92 14.26 5.56
C PHE A 63 10.42 14.41 5.23
N LEU A 64 9.70 15.23 6.00
CA LEU A 64 8.28 15.51 5.74
C LEU A 64 8.07 16.14 4.36
N LEU A 65 8.87 17.12 3.98
CA LEU A 65 8.81 17.76 2.65
C LEU A 65 9.08 16.76 1.52
N LEU A 66 10.04 15.85 1.70
CA LEU A 66 10.32 14.79 0.75
C LEU A 66 9.11 13.87 0.55
N VAL A 67 8.49 13.43 1.65
CA VAL A 67 7.29 12.59 1.64
C VAL A 67 6.12 13.30 0.95
N LEU A 68 5.88 14.57 1.28
CA LEU A 68 4.81 15.37 0.68
C LEU A 68 5.02 15.58 -0.82
N THR A 69 6.26 15.84 -1.25
CA THR A 69 6.61 16.02 -2.66
C THR A 69 6.39 14.72 -3.44
N ALA A 70 6.81 13.58 -2.88
CA ALA A 70 6.58 12.27 -3.47
C ALA A 70 5.08 11.95 -3.58
N ALA A 71 4.30 12.24 -2.54
CA ALA A 71 2.85 12.06 -2.53
C ALA A 71 2.16 12.95 -3.58
N TRP A 72 2.54 14.24 -3.66
CA TRP A 72 2.03 15.16 -4.67
C TRP A 72 2.32 14.67 -6.08
N TRP A 73 3.55 14.22 -6.37
CA TRP A 73 3.90 13.73 -7.68
C TRP A 73 3.07 12.51 -8.10
N GLN A 74 2.80 11.59 -7.16
CA GLN A 74 1.97 10.41 -7.44
C GLN A 74 0.49 10.75 -7.60
N LEU A 75 -0.05 11.62 -6.75
CA LEU A 75 -1.50 11.85 -6.65
C LEU A 75 -2.01 13.02 -7.53
N ALA A 76 -1.19 14.03 -7.78
CA ALA A 76 -1.61 15.25 -8.48
C ALA A 76 -1.13 15.31 -9.94
N SER A 77 -0.12 14.53 -10.34
CA SER A 77 0.35 14.54 -11.73
C SER A 77 -0.48 13.61 -12.61
N ARG A 78 -0.84 14.06 -13.82
CA ARG A 78 -1.61 13.23 -14.79
C ARG A 78 -0.91 11.90 -15.09
N ARG A 79 0.43 11.92 -15.18
CA ARG A 79 1.26 10.72 -15.38
C ARG A 79 1.19 9.78 -14.16
N GLY A 80 1.26 10.33 -12.95
CA GLY A 80 1.13 9.56 -11.71
C GLY A 80 -0.23 8.88 -11.62
N VAL A 81 -1.31 9.62 -11.87
CA VAL A 81 -2.68 9.11 -11.85
C VAL A 81 -2.89 7.99 -12.87
N GLN A 82 -2.41 8.15 -14.11
CA GLN A 82 -2.54 7.11 -15.15
C GLN A 82 -1.74 5.85 -14.80
N ALA A 83 -0.50 6.00 -14.36
CA ALA A 83 0.34 4.87 -13.93
C ALA A 83 -0.29 4.14 -12.73
N GLN A 84 -0.88 4.89 -11.79
CA GLN A 84 -1.55 4.35 -10.63
C GLN A 84 -2.84 3.62 -11.01
N ALA A 85 -3.63 4.13 -11.96
CA ALA A 85 -4.81 3.45 -12.47
C ALA A 85 -4.47 2.10 -13.12
N GLN A 86 -3.44 2.05 -13.99
CA GLN A 86 -2.99 0.80 -14.61
C GLN A 86 -2.52 -0.21 -13.57
N ARG A 87 -1.77 0.26 -12.57
CA ARG A 87 -1.31 -0.55 -11.45
C ARG A 87 -2.48 -1.09 -10.63
N LEU A 88 -3.48 -0.27 -10.30
CA LEU A 88 -4.65 -0.68 -9.53
C LEU A 88 -5.49 -1.73 -10.25
N ILE A 89 -5.64 -1.62 -11.58
CA ILE A 89 -6.33 -2.65 -12.39
C ILE A 89 -5.58 -3.98 -12.30
N ALA A 90 -4.25 -3.96 -12.45
CA ALA A 90 -3.43 -5.16 -12.33
C ALA A 90 -3.48 -5.77 -10.91
N GLU A 91 -3.41 -4.93 -9.87
CA GLU A 91 -3.56 -5.37 -8.47
C GLU A 91 -4.93 -5.98 -8.22
N TYR A 92 -6.01 -5.34 -8.69
CA TYR A 92 -7.36 -5.85 -8.58
C TYR A 92 -7.52 -7.21 -9.27
N ALA A 93 -7.02 -7.35 -10.51
CA ALA A 93 -7.06 -8.61 -11.25
C ALA A 93 -6.37 -9.75 -10.49
N VAL A 94 -5.18 -9.48 -9.93
CA VAL A 94 -4.43 -10.48 -9.13
C VAL A 94 -5.15 -10.82 -7.83
N LEU A 95 -5.69 -9.81 -7.13
CA LEU A 95 -6.35 -9.99 -5.83
C LEU A 95 -7.68 -10.73 -5.95
N GLN A 96 -8.48 -10.40 -6.96
CA GLN A 96 -9.80 -10.98 -7.21
C GLN A 96 -9.77 -12.17 -8.16
N HIS A 97 -8.61 -12.46 -8.74
CA HIS A 97 -8.43 -13.59 -9.65
C HIS A 97 -9.36 -13.52 -10.87
N VAL A 98 -9.41 -12.35 -11.49
CA VAL A 98 -10.23 -12.07 -12.68
C VAL A 98 -9.35 -11.73 -13.88
N ASP A 99 -9.88 -11.92 -15.08
CA ASP A 99 -9.17 -11.53 -16.32
C ASP A 99 -8.99 -10.00 -16.38
N PRO A 100 -7.74 -9.48 -16.47
CA PRO A 100 -7.47 -8.05 -16.60
C PRO A 100 -7.86 -7.47 -17.97
N GLY A 101 -8.15 -8.34 -18.94
CA GLY A 101 -8.47 -7.98 -20.31
C GLY A 101 -7.23 -7.91 -21.24
N PRO A 102 -7.45 -7.61 -22.53
CA PRO A 102 -6.42 -7.68 -23.56
C PRO A 102 -5.26 -6.72 -23.27
N GLY A 103 -4.02 -7.20 -23.45
CA GLY A 103 -2.79 -6.42 -23.25
C GLY A 103 -2.43 -6.09 -21.80
N ARG A 104 -3.20 -6.58 -20.80
CA ARG A 104 -2.99 -6.25 -19.38
C ARG A 104 -2.50 -7.43 -18.52
N ARG A 105 -2.33 -8.62 -19.11
CA ARG A 105 -1.86 -9.82 -18.40
C ARG A 105 -0.40 -9.72 -17.95
N GLU A 106 0.51 -9.16 -18.75
CA GLU A 106 1.91 -8.98 -18.35
C GLU A 106 2.05 -8.02 -17.14
N PRO A 107 1.38 -6.85 -17.09
CA PRO A 107 1.27 -6.07 -15.86
C PRO A 107 0.77 -6.85 -14.65
N ALA A 108 -0.28 -7.67 -14.80
CA ALA A 108 -0.81 -8.51 -13.71
C ALA A 108 0.22 -9.55 -13.24
N ASP A 109 0.93 -10.22 -14.14
CA ASP A 109 2.01 -11.16 -13.81
C ASP A 109 3.19 -10.49 -13.08
N ARG A 110 3.55 -9.26 -13.48
CA ARG A 110 4.56 -8.46 -12.77
C ARG A 110 4.07 -8.10 -11.38
N THR A 111 2.81 -7.68 -11.23
CA THR A 111 2.20 -7.38 -9.93
C THR A 111 2.15 -8.60 -9.02
N ALA A 112 1.75 -9.77 -9.54
CA ALA A 112 1.73 -11.01 -8.77
C ALA A 112 3.12 -11.40 -8.25
N ARG A 113 4.16 -11.29 -9.09
CA ARG A 113 5.56 -11.49 -8.66
C ARG A 113 5.99 -10.48 -7.62
N ASN A 114 5.60 -9.21 -7.77
CA ASN A 114 5.89 -8.16 -6.81
C ASN A 114 5.20 -8.39 -5.46
N PHE A 115 3.97 -8.91 -5.43
CA PHE A 115 3.33 -9.30 -4.17
C PHE A 115 4.08 -10.42 -3.45
N VAL A 116 4.55 -11.44 -4.19
CA VAL A 116 5.33 -12.53 -3.61
C VAL A 116 6.66 -12.02 -3.05
N ARG A 117 7.41 -11.22 -3.81
CA ARG A 117 8.68 -10.61 -3.37
C ARG A 117 8.49 -9.62 -2.22
N GLY A 118 7.40 -8.84 -2.30
CA GLY A 118 7.04 -7.81 -1.34
C GLY A 118 6.77 -8.36 0.05
N ARG A 119 6.40 -9.64 0.19
CA ARG A 119 6.29 -10.31 1.50
C ARG A 119 7.60 -10.24 2.27
N LEU A 120 8.70 -10.72 1.69
CA LEU A 120 10.00 -10.77 2.39
C LEU A 120 10.48 -9.37 2.74
N LEU A 121 10.40 -8.45 1.77
CA LEU A 121 10.80 -7.06 2.00
C LEU A 121 9.92 -6.38 3.06
N GLY A 122 8.61 -6.67 3.06
CA GLY A 122 7.67 -6.17 4.06
C GLY A 122 8.01 -6.65 5.47
N TRP A 123 8.36 -7.93 5.64
CA TRP A 123 8.82 -8.47 6.93
C TRP A 123 10.09 -7.76 7.43
N LEU A 124 11.09 -7.58 6.56
CA LEU A 124 12.34 -6.89 6.92
C LEU A 124 12.10 -5.43 7.31
N LEU A 125 11.32 -4.70 6.50
CA LEU A 125 11.00 -3.29 6.75
C LEU A 125 10.20 -3.11 8.04
N VAL A 126 9.14 -3.91 8.25
CA VAL A 126 8.37 -3.87 9.49
C VAL A 126 9.25 -4.19 10.68
N GLY A 127 10.11 -5.21 10.58
CA GLY A 127 11.08 -5.54 11.64
C GLY A 127 11.96 -4.35 12.02
N MET A 128 12.59 -3.68 11.06
CA MET A 128 13.43 -2.51 11.33
C MET A 128 12.64 -1.32 11.90
N VAL A 129 11.49 -1.02 11.31
CA VAL A 129 10.65 0.14 11.67
C VAL A 129 10.01 -0.04 13.05
N VAL A 130 9.71 -1.28 13.45
CA VAL A 130 9.16 -1.58 14.78
C VAL A 130 10.24 -1.74 15.83
N ALA A 131 11.37 -2.39 15.49
CA ALA A 131 12.46 -2.61 16.45
C ALA A 131 13.07 -1.29 16.92
N THR A 132 13.26 -0.33 16.01
CA THR A 132 13.92 0.94 16.35
C THR A 132 13.18 1.71 17.47
N PRO A 133 11.87 2.01 17.35
CA PRO A 133 11.12 2.70 18.40
C PRO A 133 10.95 1.88 19.68
N LEU A 134 10.86 0.54 19.59
CA LEU A 134 10.75 -0.30 20.77
C LEU A 134 12.05 -0.32 21.58
N VAL A 135 13.20 -0.32 20.92
CA VAL A 135 14.52 -0.26 21.59
C VAL A 135 14.79 1.14 22.15
N SER A 136 14.39 2.19 21.42
CA SER A 136 14.62 3.59 21.82
C SER A 136 13.47 4.20 22.63
N GLY A 137 12.49 3.39 23.06
CA GLY A 137 11.28 3.88 23.70
C GLY A 137 11.54 4.46 25.10
N ALA A 138 10.82 5.52 25.46
CA ALA A 138 10.82 6.10 26.81
C ALA A 138 10.02 5.23 27.80
N TRP A 139 10.49 4.00 28.05
CA TRP A 139 9.82 3.00 28.90
C TRP A 139 9.74 3.37 30.38
N ASP A 140 10.51 4.37 30.80
CA ASP A 140 10.41 5.05 32.09
C ASP A 140 9.10 5.84 32.25
N GLN A 141 8.41 6.14 31.14
CA GLN A 141 7.11 6.82 31.10
C GLN A 141 6.02 5.85 30.60
N PRO A 142 5.56 4.88 31.43
CA PRO A 142 4.68 3.81 30.98
C PRO A 142 3.32 4.30 30.47
N ALA A 143 2.84 5.46 30.95
CA ALA A 143 1.57 6.05 30.55
C ALA A 143 1.50 6.39 29.05
N THR A 144 2.63 6.68 28.41
CA THR A 144 2.73 6.99 26.97
C THR A 144 3.39 5.85 26.18
N ALA A 145 4.42 5.22 26.75
CA ALA A 145 5.16 4.15 26.09
C ALA A 145 4.31 2.90 25.83
N VAL A 146 3.48 2.47 26.78
CA VAL A 146 2.64 1.27 26.62
C VAL A 146 1.60 1.47 25.49
N PRO A 147 0.79 2.55 25.48
CA PRO A 147 -0.12 2.81 24.36
C PRO A 147 0.61 2.95 23.01
N GLY A 148 1.76 3.61 22.99
CA GLY A 148 2.58 3.78 21.78
C GLY A 148 3.08 2.45 21.21
N GLY A 149 3.60 1.58 22.08
CA GLY A 149 4.03 0.22 21.74
C GLY A 149 2.90 -0.65 21.22
N VAL A 150 1.74 -0.63 21.88
CA VAL A 150 0.54 -1.36 21.43
C VAL A 150 0.11 -0.88 20.03
N LEU A 151 0.01 0.43 19.82
CA LEU A 151 -0.40 1.01 18.54
C LEU A 151 0.56 0.62 17.41
N LEU A 152 1.87 0.70 17.68
CA LEU A 152 2.93 0.31 16.75
C LEU A 152 2.82 -1.17 16.36
N LEU A 153 2.66 -2.05 17.34
CA LEU A 153 2.53 -3.49 17.13
C LEU A 153 1.25 -3.86 16.36
N VAL A 154 0.12 -3.25 16.71
CA VAL A 154 -1.15 -3.47 15.99
C VAL A 154 -1.01 -3.04 14.53
N ALA A 155 -0.44 -1.87 14.27
CA ALA A 155 -0.21 -1.38 12.91
C ALA A 155 0.74 -2.32 12.13
N ALA A 156 1.79 -2.82 12.79
CA ALA A 156 2.72 -3.80 12.21
C ALA A 156 2.04 -5.11 11.81
N VAL A 157 1.24 -5.68 12.72
CA VAL A 157 0.50 -6.93 12.46
C VAL A 157 -0.48 -6.74 11.30
N LEU A 158 -1.27 -5.67 11.30
CA LEU A 158 -2.20 -5.37 10.22
C LEU A 158 -1.47 -5.24 8.87
N HIS A 159 -0.33 -4.55 8.85
CA HIS A 159 0.48 -4.42 7.64
C HIS A 159 0.96 -5.79 7.13
N LEU A 160 1.51 -6.63 8.01
CA LEU A 160 1.99 -7.97 7.65
C LEU A 160 0.85 -8.87 7.16
N LEU A 161 -0.33 -8.80 7.77
CA LEU A 161 -1.50 -9.57 7.32
C LEU A 161 -1.93 -9.18 5.90
N VAL A 162 -1.90 -7.89 5.56
CA VAL A 162 -2.17 -7.42 4.20
C VAL A 162 -1.12 -7.97 3.22
N ARG A 163 0.17 -7.89 3.58
CA ARG A 163 1.26 -8.43 2.72
C ARG A 163 1.17 -9.94 2.53
N GLU A 164 0.78 -10.68 3.56
CA GLU A 164 0.55 -12.11 3.45
C GLU A 164 -0.63 -12.44 2.54
N ARG A 165 -1.73 -11.67 2.64
CA ARG A 165 -2.89 -11.83 1.76
C ARG A 165 -2.52 -11.54 0.30
N GLU A 166 -1.81 -10.46 0.04
CA GLU A 166 -1.29 -10.10 -1.29
C GLU A 166 -0.37 -11.21 -1.84
N ALA A 167 0.58 -11.69 -1.05
CA ALA A 167 1.49 -12.74 -1.47
C ALA A 167 0.79 -14.07 -1.76
N ARG A 168 -0.24 -14.43 -0.99
CA ARG A 168 -1.10 -15.59 -1.28
C ARG A 168 -1.86 -15.41 -2.59
N ALA A 169 -2.43 -14.22 -2.83
CA ALA A 169 -3.10 -13.92 -4.09
C ALA A 169 -2.13 -13.99 -5.28
N GLY A 170 -0.93 -13.42 -5.14
CA GLY A 170 0.13 -13.50 -6.16
C GLY A 170 0.55 -14.94 -6.44
N ARG A 171 0.72 -15.79 -5.42
CA ARG A 171 1.01 -17.22 -5.62
C ARG A 171 -0.11 -17.96 -6.35
N ARG A 172 -1.37 -17.72 -5.98
CA ARG A 172 -2.53 -18.32 -6.66
C ARG A 172 -2.58 -17.91 -8.13
N TRP A 173 -2.40 -16.62 -8.42
CA TRP A 173 -2.35 -16.09 -9.77
C TRP A 173 -1.25 -16.75 -10.62
N LEU A 174 -0.03 -16.89 -10.08
CA LEU A 174 1.09 -17.47 -10.83
C LEU A 174 0.94 -18.98 -11.05
N ALA A 175 0.22 -19.68 -10.17
CA ALA A 175 -0.04 -21.10 -10.30
C ALA A 175 -1.16 -21.40 -11.29
N ASP A 176 -2.20 -20.57 -11.31
CA ASP A 176 -3.40 -20.75 -12.12
C ASP A 176 -3.91 -19.39 -12.63
N PRO A 177 -3.36 -18.84 -13.71
CA PRO A 177 -3.74 -17.51 -14.16
C PRO A 177 -5.08 -17.56 -14.91
N PRO A 178 -6.08 -16.73 -14.55
CA PRO A 178 -7.39 -16.72 -15.22
C PRO A 178 -7.28 -16.29 -16.69
N GLY A 179 -8.24 -16.73 -17.50
CA GLY A 179 -8.33 -16.44 -18.94
C GLY A 179 -7.74 -17.55 -19.82
N PRO A 180 -7.88 -17.45 -21.15
CA PRO A 180 -7.45 -18.49 -22.08
C PRO A 180 -5.95 -18.80 -21.92
N PRO A 181 -5.53 -20.07 -22.12
CA PRO A 181 -4.13 -20.45 -22.07
C PRO A 181 -3.30 -19.67 -23.10
N ARG A 182 -1.99 -19.61 -22.88
CA ARG A 182 -1.06 -18.96 -23.82
C ARG A 182 -1.07 -19.75 -25.13
N ASP A 183 -1.20 -19.03 -26.25
CA ASP A 183 -0.72 -19.50 -27.55
C ASP A 183 0.81 -19.33 -27.61
#